data_AF-A0A9X1M6J7-F1
#
_entry.id   AF-A0A9X1M6J7-F1
#
_cell.length_a   1.000
_cell.length_b   1.000
_cell.length_c   1.000
_cell.angle_alpha   90.00
_cell.angle_beta   90.00
_cell.angle_gamma   90.00
#
_symmetry.space_group_name_H-M   'P 1'
#
loop_
_entity.id
_entity.type
_entity.pdbx_description
1 polymer ?
#
loop_
_entity_poly.entity_id
_entity_poly.type
_entity_poly.pdbx_seq_one_letter_code
_entity_poly.pdbx_strand_id
1 'polypeptide(L)'
;MQENNMTPDPQTPAPANADSGSAVPPPPAAGGMAVPPPPRAEPLNSSSAQTAPYRPEPYRTAPEPVSHRRNYALFAGAGLVVGLGAGLLFAQIDLSSEPEPSMALTEAVRGCGLTDQAGIELGDEGQSLTMDTEGYDDYLGGDEADDAQVDCVLRALDIPDAVDSRLGNTRAMDGRQSAEWGEFSASWSYHPDSGTNVVIEIVKPRED
;
A
#
# COMPACT_ATOMS: atom_id res chain seq x y z
N MET A 1 74.86 -29.91 -20.46
CA MET A 1 74.74 -28.47 -20.18
C MET A 1 74.45 -27.78 -21.51
N GLN A 2 73.22 -27.33 -21.70
CA GLN A 2 72.79 -26.59 -22.89
C GLN A 2 71.83 -25.54 -22.36
N GLU A 3 72.32 -24.30 -22.32
CA GLU A 3 71.61 -23.13 -21.81
C GLU A 3 70.64 -22.66 -22.89
N ASN A 4 69.34 -22.79 -22.63
CA ASN A 4 68.31 -22.22 -23.49
C ASN A 4 68.12 -20.75 -23.10
N ASN A 5 68.60 -19.88 -23.97
CA ASN A 5 68.48 -18.43 -23.89
C ASN A 5 67.02 -18.03 -24.16
N MET A 6 66.33 -17.54 -23.13
CA MET A 6 64.95 -17.07 -23.17
C MET A 6 64.94 -15.61 -23.63
N THR A 7 64.54 -15.38 -24.89
CA THR A 7 64.24 -14.03 -25.40
C THR A 7 62.96 -13.50 -24.74
N PRO A 8 62.96 -12.31 -24.12
CA PRO A 8 61.71 -11.69 -23.65
C PRO A 8 60.94 -11.03 -24.80
N ASP A 9 59.63 -11.27 -24.81
CA ASP A 9 58.63 -10.64 -25.68
C ASP A 9 58.65 -9.10 -25.55
N PRO A 10 58.51 -8.32 -26.65
CA PRO A 10 58.38 -6.87 -26.56
C PRO A 10 57.01 -6.49 -25.98
N GLN A 11 57.05 -5.72 -24.89
CA GLN A 11 55.87 -5.23 -24.19
C GLN A 11 54.96 -4.37 -25.09
N THR A 12 53.67 -4.71 -25.08
CA THR A 12 52.56 -3.85 -25.55
C THR A 12 52.55 -2.54 -24.77
N PRO A 13 52.51 -1.36 -25.41
CA PRO A 13 52.37 -0.11 -24.68
C PRO A 13 50.94 0.04 -24.13
N ALA A 14 50.85 0.47 -22.86
CA ALA A 14 49.61 0.84 -22.19
C ALA A 14 48.92 2.03 -22.88
N PRO A 15 47.57 2.12 -22.88
CA PRO A 15 46.88 3.29 -23.40
C PRO A 15 47.11 4.52 -22.51
N ALA A 16 47.36 5.65 -23.17
CA ALA A 16 47.52 6.95 -22.53
C ALA A 16 46.20 7.44 -21.92
N ASN A 17 46.21 7.75 -20.63
CA ASN A 17 45.12 8.44 -19.94
C ASN A 17 45.00 9.87 -20.50
N ALA A 18 43.89 10.16 -21.19
CA ALA A 18 43.48 11.50 -21.52
C ALA A 18 42.66 12.06 -20.34
N ASP A 19 43.32 12.83 -19.49
CA ASP A 19 42.68 13.69 -18.50
C ASP A 19 41.97 14.83 -19.25
N SER A 20 40.64 14.76 -19.33
CA SER A 20 39.79 15.85 -19.80
C SER A 20 38.85 16.22 -18.67
N GLY A 21 39.29 17.19 -17.86
CA GLY A 21 38.48 17.81 -16.82
C GLY A 21 37.23 18.46 -17.40
N SER A 22 36.10 17.76 -17.32
CA SER A 22 34.78 18.36 -17.44
C SER A 22 34.46 19.11 -16.15
N ALA A 23 34.67 20.42 -16.17
CA ALA A 23 34.17 21.31 -15.14
C ALA A 23 32.63 21.29 -15.17
N VAL A 24 32.02 20.70 -14.14
CA VAL A 24 30.56 20.73 -13.93
C VAL A 24 30.14 22.18 -13.64
N PRO A 25 29.18 22.77 -14.38
CA PRO A 25 28.69 24.11 -14.06
C PRO A 25 27.97 24.11 -12.70
N PRO A 26 28.03 25.21 -11.93
CA PRO A 26 27.31 25.31 -10.66
C PRO A 26 25.78 25.22 -10.90
N PRO A 27 25.01 24.65 -9.96
CA PRO A 27 23.57 24.57 -10.08
C PRO A 27 22.95 25.98 -10.12
N PRO A 28 21.80 26.17 -10.81
CA PRO A 28 21.09 27.44 -10.79
C PRO A 28 20.63 27.76 -9.36
N ALA A 29 20.74 29.04 -8.98
CA ALA A 29 20.28 29.54 -7.70
C ALA A 29 18.78 29.24 -7.52
N ALA A 30 18.43 28.59 -6.41
CA ALA A 30 17.05 28.30 -6.04
C ALA A 30 16.26 29.62 -5.92
N GLY A 31 15.36 29.86 -6.88
CA GLY A 31 14.36 30.91 -6.77
C GLY A 31 13.47 30.60 -5.57
N GLY A 32 13.39 31.54 -4.62
CA GLY A 32 12.60 31.38 -3.41
C GLY A 32 11.14 31.11 -3.74
N MET A 33 10.62 29.96 -3.31
CA MET A 33 9.19 29.69 -3.33
C MET A 33 8.53 30.61 -2.31
N ALA A 34 7.75 31.58 -2.78
CA ALA A 34 6.88 32.36 -1.94
C ALA A 34 5.79 31.43 -1.38
N VAL A 35 5.82 31.21 -0.06
CA VAL A 35 4.77 30.48 0.66
C VAL A 35 3.46 31.28 0.53
N PRO A 36 2.36 30.70 0.04
CA PRO A 36 1.08 31.39 0.02
C PRO A 36 0.59 31.65 1.46
N PRO A 37 -0.01 32.82 1.76
CA PRO A 37 -0.56 33.08 3.09
C PRO A 37 -1.71 32.11 3.38
N PRO A 38 -1.91 31.71 4.66
CA PRO A 38 -3.01 30.84 5.03
C PRO A 38 -4.37 31.50 4.72
N PRO A 39 -5.40 30.70 4.38
CA PRO A 39 -6.74 31.22 4.15
C PRO A 39 -7.29 31.90 5.42
N ARG A 40 -7.93 33.05 5.24
CA ARG A 40 -8.65 33.75 6.32
C ARG A 40 -9.75 32.84 6.86
N ALA A 41 -9.75 32.62 8.18
CA ALA A 41 -10.88 32.01 8.86
C ALA A 41 -12.10 32.94 8.75
N GLU A 42 -13.19 32.44 8.17
CA GLU A 42 -14.47 33.14 8.19
C GLU A 42 -15.10 33.07 9.59
N PRO A 43 -15.72 34.14 10.08
CA PRO A 43 -16.43 34.10 11.36
C PRO A 43 -17.68 33.21 11.24
N LEU A 44 -17.82 32.28 12.19
CA LEU A 44 -19.03 31.47 12.35
C LEU A 44 -20.25 32.40 12.53
N ASN A 45 -21.14 32.40 11.54
CA ASN A 45 -22.40 33.13 11.58
C ASN A 45 -23.34 32.44 12.58
N SER A 46 -23.35 32.92 13.82
CA SER A 46 -24.27 32.51 14.86
C SER A 46 -25.66 33.09 14.59
N SER A 47 -26.40 32.45 13.67
CA SER A 47 -27.78 32.84 13.35
C SER A 47 -28.71 32.39 14.47
N SER A 48 -29.07 33.34 15.32
CA SER A 48 -30.08 33.21 16.38
C SER A 48 -31.43 32.81 15.77
N ALA A 49 -31.87 31.57 16.02
CA ALA A 49 -33.21 31.11 15.69
C ALA A 49 -34.24 31.91 16.51
N GLN A 50 -34.98 32.77 15.82
CA GLN A 50 -36.06 33.57 16.37
C GLN A 50 -37.20 32.65 16.83
N THR A 51 -37.62 32.84 18.08
CA THR A 51 -38.74 32.13 18.70
C THR A 51 -40.06 32.55 18.06
N ALA A 52 -40.75 31.63 17.40
CA ALA A 52 -42.12 31.84 16.93
C ALA A 52 -43.09 31.92 18.12
N PRO A 53 -44.12 32.78 18.08
CA PRO A 53 -45.11 32.87 19.15
C PRO A 53 -45.96 31.60 19.20
N TYR A 54 -46.09 31.05 20.42
CA TYR A 54 -46.93 29.90 20.73
C TYR A 54 -48.40 30.18 20.40
N ARG A 55 -48.97 29.39 19.47
CA ARG A 55 -50.40 29.37 19.15
C ARG A 55 -51.02 28.16 19.85
N PRO A 56 -51.95 28.33 20.80
CA PRO A 56 -52.64 27.18 21.38
C PRO A 56 -53.55 26.53 20.33
N GLU A 57 -53.35 25.23 20.09
CA GLU A 57 -54.29 24.42 19.30
C GLU A 57 -55.62 24.27 20.06
N PRO A 58 -56.77 24.32 19.38
CA PRO A 58 -58.04 23.98 19.99
C PRO A 58 -58.05 22.49 20.38
N TYR A 59 -58.51 22.21 21.61
CA TYR A 59 -58.63 20.87 22.17
C TYR A 59 -59.35 19.93 21.20
N ARG A 60 -58.60 18.94 20.69
CA ARG A 60 -59.14 17.81 19.93
C ARG A 60 -59.85 16.90 20.95
N THR A 61 -61.17 16.88 20.94
CA THR A 61 -61.97 15.95 21.74
C THR A 61 -61.55 14.51 21.44
N ALA A 62 -61.20 13.77 22.49
CA ALA A 62 -60.80 12.36 22.39
C ALA A 62 -61.97 11.51 21.83
N PRO A 63 -61.73 10.62 20.87
CA PRO A 63 -62.74 9.66 20.45
C PRO A 63 -63.01 8.65 21.58
N GLU A 64 -64.29 8.32 21.79
CA GLU A 64 -64.71 7.34 22.80
C GLU A 64 -64.11 5.94 22.53
N PRO A 65 -63.81 5.17 23.60
CA PRO A 65 -63.30 3.83 23.45
C PRO A 65 -64.40 2.86 23.00
N VAL A 66 -64.41 2.50 21.71
CA VAL A 66 -65.26 1.41 21.21
C VAL A 66 -64.66 0.07 21.64
N SER A 67 -65.29 -0.60 22.62
CA SER A 67 -64.83 -1.90 23.09
C SER A 67 -65.12 -3.00 22.06
N HIS A 68 -64.14 -3.34 21.24
CA HIS A 68 -64.23 -4.50 20.35
C HIS A 68 -63.74 -5.74 21.10
N ARG A 69 -64.67 -6.52 21.67
CA ARG A 69 -64.36 -7.88 22.15
C ARG A 69 -64.08 -8.75 20.93
N ARG A 70 -62.81 -8.88 20.55
CA ARG A 70 -62.37 -9.75 19.45
C ARG A 70 -61.40 -10.79 20.00
N ASN A 71 -61.76 -12.07 19.82
CA ASN A 71 -61.08 -13.24 20.38
C ASN A 71 -59.69 -13.43 19.72
N TYR A 72 -58.63 -12.98 20.38
CA TYR A 72 -57.23 -13.15 19.94
C TYR A 72 -56.61 -14.51 20.31
N ALA A 73 -57.37 -15.43 20.90
CA ALA A 73 -56.88 -16.71 21.38
C ALA A 73 -56.37 -17.66 20.27
N LEU A 74 -56.65 -17.38 18.99
CA LEU A 74 -56.22 -18.24 17.88
C LEU A 74 -54.91 -17.82 17.20
N PHE A 75 -54.36 -16.64 17.48
CA PHE A 75 -53.12 -16.17 16.82
C PHE A 75 -51.88 -16.17 17.71
N ALA A 76 -51.99 -16.51 19.00
CA ALA A 76 -50.85 -16.57 19.91
C ALA A 76 -49.95 -17.81 19.70
N GLY A 77 -50.44 -18.88 19.06
CA GLY A 77 -49.67 -20.12 18.88
C GLY A 77 -48.71 -20.12 17.68
N ALA A 78 -49.02 -19.38 16.61
CA ALA A 78 -48.25 -19.44 15.37
C ALA A 78 -46.98 -18.55 15.38
N GLY A 79 -47.00 -17.43 16.11
CA GLY A 79 -45.86 -16.50 16.17
C GLY A 79 -44.66 -17.04 16.96
N LEU A 80 -44.90 -17.85 17.99
CA LEU A 80 -43.85 -18.32 18.91
C LEU A 80 -43.02 -19.48 18.32
N VAL A 81 -43.61 -20.31 17.45
CA VAL A 81 -42.89 -21.40 16.75
C VAL A 81 -41.98 -20.86 15.63
N VAL A 82 -42.41 -19.80 14.92
CA VAL A 82 -41.58 -19.14 13.90
C VAL A 82 -40.45 -18.33 14.54
N GLY A 83 -40.72 -17.64 15.66
CA GLY A 83 -39.71 -16.85 16.38
C GLY A 83 -38.59 -17.68 17.03
N LEU A 84 -38.90 -18.82 17.66
CA LEU A 84 -37.89 -19.71 18.25
C LEU A 84 -37.19 -20.60 17.22
N GLY A 85 -37.87 -21.00 16.13
CA GLY A 85 -37.26 -21.74 15.03
C GLY A 85 -36.23 -20.90 14.26
N ALA A 86 -36.54 -19.61 14.00
CA ALA A 86 -35.58 -18.69 13.40
C ALA A 86 -34.46 -18.33 14.39
N GLY A 87 -34.78 -17.98 15.64
CA GLY A 87 -33.80 -17.53 16.63
C GLY A 87 -32.72 -18.56 17.01
N LEU A 88 -33.05 -19.85 17.00
CA LEU A 88 -32.06 -20.93 17.26
C LEU A 88 -31.25 -21.34 16.02
N LEU A 89 -31.66 -20.93 14.82
CA LEU A 89 -30.87 -21.10 13.60
C LEU A 89 -29.88 -19.94 13.36
N PHE A 90 -30.10 -18.78 13.98
CA PHE A 90 -29.19 -17.63 13.89
C PHE A 90 -28.14 -17.55 15.01
N ALA A 91 -28.14 -18.46 15.99
CA ALA A 91 -27.18 -18.45 17.10
C ALA A 91 -25.83 -19.10 16.76
N GLN A 92 -25.63 -19.59 15.53
CA GLN A 92 -24.41 -20.26 15.06
C GLN A 92 -23.72 -19.54 13.90
N ILE A 93 -24.08 -18.28 13.64
CA ILE A 93 -23.19 -17.41 12.87
C ILE A 93 -22.15 -16.93 13.88
N ASP A 94 -21.11 -17.74 14.04
CA ASP A 94 -19.79 -17.20 14.34
C ASP A 94 -19.50 -16.19 13.20
N LEU A 95 -19.93 -14.95 13.42
CA LEU A 95 -19.47 -13.79 12.66
C LEU A 95 -18.06 -13.45 13.16
N SER A 96 -17.20 -14.46 13.18
CA SER A 96 -15.78 -14.30 13.17
C SER A 96 -15.48 -13.76 11.79
N SER A 97 -15.46 -12.43 11.67
CA SER A 97 -14.70 -11.78 10.62
C SER A 97 -13.24 -12.19 10.86
N GLU A 98 -12.87 -13.40 10.44
CA GLU A 98 -11.48 -13.67 10.15
C GLU A 98 -11.11 -12.61 9.11
N PRO A 99 -10.06 -11.80 9.36
CA PRO A 99 -9.59 -10.90 8.34
C PRO A 99 -9.19 -11.77 7.15
N GLU A 100 -10.03 -11.78 6.12
CA GLU A 100 -9.70 -12.37 4.83
C GLU A 100 -8.30 -11.84 4.48
N PRO A 101 -7.32 -12.70 4.20
CA PRO A 101 -5.97 -12.27 3.88
C PRO A 101 -6.08 -11.20 2.79
N SER A 102 -5.51 -10.02 3.02
CA SER A 102 -5.67 -8.94 2.05
C SER A 102 -4.97 -9.38 0.77
N MET A 103 -5.77 -9.60 -0.28
CA MET A 103 -5.26 -10.10 -1.57
C MET A 103 -4.53 -9.01 -2.36
N ALA A 104 -4.16 -7.89 -1.72
CA ALA A 104 -3.63 -6.71 -2.38
C ALA A 104 -2.29 -7.02 -3.08
N LEU A 105 -1.37 -7.71 -2.40
CA LEU A 105 -0.08 -8.12 -2.98
C LEU A 105 -0.29 -9.09 -4.15
N THR A 106 -1.14 -10.09 -3.96
CA THR A 106 -1.47 -11.07 -5.01
C THR A 106 -2.09 -10.40 -6.24
N GLU A 107 -3.00 -9.46 -6.05
CA GLU A 107 -3.66 -8.75 -7.15
C GLU A 107 -2.70 -7.78 -7.86
N ALA A 108 -1.82 -7.11 -7.13
CA ALA A 108 -0.79 -6.25 -7.73
C ALA A 108 0.16 -7.06 -8.65
N VAL A 109 0.66 -8.20 -8.16
CA VAL A 109 1.51 -9.12 -8.94
C VAL A 109 0.78 -9.63 -10.19
N ARG A 110 -0.48 -10.06 -10.04
CA ARG A 110 -1.32 -10.53 -11.15
C ARG A 110 -1.60 -9.42 -12.16
N GLY A 111 -1.91 -8.22 -11.69
CA GLY A 111 -2.20 -7.04 -12.51
C GLY A 111 -1.01 -6.62 -13.37
N CYS A 112 0.21 -6.84 -12.88
CA CYS A 112 1.46 -6.63 -13.62
C CYS A 112 1.87 -7.84 -14.49
N GLY A 113 1.15 -8.96 -14.42
CA GLY A 113 1.43 -10.17 -15.21
C GLY A 113 2.64 -10.96 -14.74
N LEU A 114 2.99 -10.90 -13.45
CA LEU A 114 4.25 -11.43 -12.90
C LEU A 114 4.09 -12.73 -12.11
N THR A 115 2.98 -13.46 -12.28
CA THR A 115 2.65 -14.66 -11.48
C THR A 115 3.73 -15.75 -11.49
N ASP A 116 4.46 -15.88 -12.60
CA ASP A 116 5.51 -16.89 -12.79
C ASP A 116 6.89 -16.25 -13.06
N GLN A 117 7.05 -14.97 -12.71
CA GLN A 117 8.28 -14.20 -12.94
C GLN A 117 9.35 -14.60 -11.93
N ALA A 118 10.57 -14.91 -12.38
CA ALA A 118 11.66 -15.16 -11.44
C ALA A 118 12.02 -13.89 -10.67
N GLY A 119 12.35 -14.03 -9.39
CA GLY A 119 12.55 -12.90 -8.50
C GLY A 119 11.26 -12.27 -7.97
N ILE A 120 10.07 -12.76 -8.31
CA ILE A 120 8.79 -12.30 -7.71
C ILE A 120 8.17 -13.44 -6.91
N GLU A 121 8.19 -13.34 -5.58
CA GLU A 121 7.75 -14.41 -4.70
C GLU A 121 6.68 -13.93 -3.72
N LEU A 122 5.45 -14.45 -3.86
CA LEU A 122 4.39 -14.27 -2.87
C LEU A 122 4.59 -15.27 -1.72
N GLY A 123 4.73 -14.75 -0.50
CA GLY A 123 4.85 -15.51 0.74
C GLY A 123 3.61 -15.38 1.62
N ASP A 124 3.60 -16.14 2.71
CA ASP A 124 2.60 -16.04 3.79
C ASP A 124 1.14 -16.00 3.30
N GLU A 125 0.80 -16.90 2.38
CA GLU A 125 -0.54 -17.00 1.78
C GLU A 125 -0.99 -15.68 1.10
N GLY A 126 -0.04 -14.92 0.55
CA GLY A 126 -0.26 -13.64 -0.10
C GLY A 126 -0.13 -12.42 0.82
N GLN A 127 0.33 -12.60 2.07
CA GLN A 127 0.55 -11.51 3.02
C GLN A 127 1.96 -10.91 2.97
N SER A 128 2.90 -11.56 2.29
CA SER A 128 4.22 -11.02 1.99
C SER A 128 4.56 -11.15 0.51
N LEU A 129 5.43 -10.26 0.05
CA LEU A 129 5.93 -10.23 -1.32
C LEU A 129 7.43 -9.89 -1.29
N THR A 130 8.24 -10.77 -1.86
CA THR A 130 9.65 -10.51 -2.15
C THR A 130 9.81 -10.22 -3.64
N MET A 131 10.57 -9.18 -3.97
CA MET A 131 10.92 -8.82 -5.34
C MET A 131 12.43 -8.59 -5.44
N ASP A 132 13.08 -9.33 -6.34
CA ASP A 132 14.50 -9.28 -6.63
C ASP A 132 14.71 -8.88 -8.09
N THR A 133 15.55 -7.86 -8.31
CA THR A 133 15.95 -7.45 -9.66
C THR A 133 17.34 -7.95 -10.04
N GLU A 134 17.59 -8.02 -11.35
CA GLU A 134 18.90 -8.41 -11.87
C GLU A 134 20.03 -7.46 -11.44
N GLY A 135 21.16 -8.04 -11.06
CA GLY A 135 22.43 -7.34 -10.86
C GLY A 135 23.50 -7.71 -11.88
N TYR A 136 24.69 -7.12 -11.76
CA TYR A 136 25.82 -7.40 -12.65
C TYR A 136 26.32 -8.85 -12.60
N ASP A 137 26.08 -9.61 -11.53
CA ASP A 137 26.49 -11.01 -11.48
C ASP A 137 25.44 -11.95 -12.11
N ASP A 138 24.24 -11.44 -12.40
CA ASP A 138 23.09 -12.23 -12.89
C ASP A 138 23.03 -12.33 -14.43
N TYR A 139 24.07 -11.84 -15.13
CA TYR A 139 24.20 -11.84 -16.60
C TYR A 139 24.10 -13.21 -17.29
N LEU A 140 24.01 -14.32 -16.55
CA LEU A 140 23.88 -15.67 -17.10
C LEU A 140 22.45 -16.25 -16.99
N GLY A 141 21.48 -15.50 -16.45
CA GLY A 141 20.14 -16.00 -16.10
C GLY A 141 18.97 -15.38 -16.86
N GLY A 142 18.92 -14.05 -17.03
CA GLY A 142 18.00 -13.33 -17.94
C GLY A 142 16.48 -13.47 -17.69
N ASP A 143 16.07 -14.15 -16.62
CA ASP A 143 14.66 -14.38 -16.30
C ASP A 143 14.24 -13.70 -14.99
N GLU A 144 15.17 -13.06 -14.24
CA GLU A 144 14.88 -12.22 -13.07
C GLU A 144 14.04 -10.98 -13.42
N ALA A 145 13.33 -10.45 -12.43
CA ALA A 145 12.52 -9.26 -12.63
C ALA A 145 13.37 -8.03 -12.96
N ASP A 146 12.86 -7.14 -13.80
CA ASP A 146 13.49 -5.85 -14.05
C ASP A 146 12.91 -4.73 -13.15
N ASP A 147 13.59 -3.59 -13.12
CA ASP A 147 13.16 -2.44 -12.32
C ASP A 147 11.77 -1.93 -12.73
N ALA A 148 11.36 -2.08 -13.99
CA ALA A 148 10.05 -1.63 -14.47
C ALA A 148 8.91 -2.56 -14.00
N GLN A 149 9.18 -3.85 -13.85
CA GLN A 149 8.25 -4.82 -13.27
C GLN A 149 8.06 -4.58 -11.77
N VAL A 150 9.13 -4.32 -11.03
CA VAL A 150 9.05 -3.93 -9.61
C VAL A 150 8.26 -2.62 -9.45
N ASP A 151 8.57 -1.63 -10.27
CA ASP A 151 7.88 -0.34 -10.29
C ASP A 151 6.38 -0.48 -10.63
N CYS A 152 6.00 -1.40 -11.53
CA CYS A 152 4.59 -1.72 -11.80
C CYS A 152 3.87 -2.16 -10.51
N VAL A 153 4.47 -3.10 -9.77
CA VAL A 153 3.86 -3.63 -8.53
C VAL A 153 3.78 -2.55 -7.47
N LEU A 154 4.86 -1.79 -7.25
CA LEU A 154 4.87 -0.71 -6.25
C LEU A 154 3.81 0.36 -6.54
N ARG A 155 3.60 0.72 -7.82
CA ARG A 155 2.53 1.64 -8.21
C ARG A 155 1.13 1.03 -8.05
N ALA A 156 0.95 -0.26 -8.31
CA ALA A 156 -0.31 -0.94 -8.05
C ALA A 156 -0.66 -0.97 -6.55
N LEU A 157 0.35 -0.85 -5.68
CA LEU A 157 0.20 -0.73 -4.23
C LEU A 157 0.19 0.74 -3.75
N ASP A 158 -0.01 1.69 -4.66
CA ASP A 158 -0.09 3.13 -4.37
C ASP A 158 1.12 3.67 -3.58
N ILE A 159 2.34 3.24 -3.93
CA ILE A 159 3.57 3.76 -3.32
C ILE A 159 3.62 5.30 -3.36
N PRO A 160 3.90 5.99 -2.24
CA PRO A 160 4.07 7.44 -2.25
C PRO A 160 5.34 7.86 -3.01
N ASP A 161 5.29 8.96 -3.76
CA ASP A 161 6.43 9.52 -4.51
C ASP A 161 7.72 9.66 -3.66
N ALA A 162 7.57 9.99 -2.38
CA ALA A 162 8.71 10.13 -1.46
C ALA A 162 9.36 8.78 -1.10
N VAL A 163 8.58 7.70 -1.04
CA VAL A 163 9.08 6.35 -0.80
C VAL A 163 9.72 5.81 -2.07
N ASP A 164 9.06 5.97 -3.22
CA ASP A 164 9.59 5.61 -4.54
C ASP A 164 10.92 6.33 -4.82
N SER A 165 10.97 7.64 -4.61
CA SER A 165 12.21 8.43 -4.73
C SER A 165 13.31 7.96 -3.79
N ARG A 166 12.98 7.51 -2.58
CA ARG A 166 13.98 6.98 -1.64
C ARG A 166 14.50 5.63 -2.13
N LEU A 167 13.62 4.76 -2.60
CA LEU A 167 13.96 3.46 -3.16
C LEU A 167 14.91 3.62 -4.35
N GLY A 168 14.55 4.42 -5.35
CA GLY A 168 15.37 4.67 -6.54
C GLY A 168 16.70 5.42 -6.30
N ASN A 169 16.88 6.04 -5.12
CA ASN A 169 18.15 6.70 -4.74
C ASN A 169 18.96 5.89 -3.71
N THR A 170 18.52 4.69 -3.33
CA THR A 170 19.22 3.86 -2.36
C THR A 170 20.49 3.29 -2.98
N ARG A 171 21.62 3.43 -2.29
CA ARG A 171 22.92 2.93 -2.74
C ARG A 171 23.35 1.74 -1.89
N ALA A 172 24.30 0.96 -2.39
CA ALA A 172 24.87 -0.19 -1.67
C ALA A 172 25.36 0.13 -0.25
N MET A 173 25.93 1.32 -0.05
CA MET A 173 26.47 1.72 1.25
C MET A 173 25.40 2.20 2.24
N ASP A 174 24.18 2.44 1.78
CA ASP A 174 23.08 2.88 2.65
C ASP A 174 22.50 1.70 3.45
N GLY A 175 22.72 0.45 3.00
CA GLY A 175 22.21 -0.75 3.64
C GLY A 175 20.69 -0.92 3.48
N ARG A 176 20.08 -1.75 4.33
CA ARG A 176 18.64 -2.00 4.32
C ARG A 176 17.88 -0.74 4.77
N GLN A 177 17.05 -0.21 3.87
CA GLN A 177 16.11 0.87 4.11
C GLN A 177 14.71 0.32 4.41
N SER A 178 13.82 1.15 4.94
CA SER A 178 12.41 0.82 5.14
C SER A 178 11.47 2.03 5.04
N ALA A 179 10.20 1.74 4.79
CA ALA A 179 9.09 2.69 4.83
C ALA A 179 7.76 1.96 5.07
N GLU A 180 6.77 2.70 5.55
CA GLU A 180 5.39 2.22 5.71
C GLU A 180 4.44 3.18 4.96
N TRP A 181 3.42 2.63 4.32
CA TRP A 181 2.32 3.40 3.74
C TRP A 181 1.06 2.53 3.65
N GLY A 182 -0.11 3.13 3.87
CA GLY A 182 -1.36 2.37 3.90
C GLY A 182 -1.29 1.23 4.92
N GLU A 183 -1.53 0.00 4.45
CA GLU A 183 -1.40 -1.25 5.20
C GLU A 183 -0.06 -1.98 4.93
N PHE A 184 0.90 -1.35 4.27
CA PHE A 184 2.15 -1.98 3.84
C PHE A 184 3.34 -1.50 4.67
N SER A 185 4.19 -2.44 5.04
CA SER A 185 5.56 -2.21 5.49
C SER A 185 6.49 -2.76 4.42
N ALA A 186 7.39 -1.92 3.91
CA ALA A 186 8.41 -2.35 2.97
C ALA A 186 9.81 -2.15 3.53
N SER A 187 10.70 -3.08 3.18
CA SER A 187 12.13 -2.95 3.39
C SER A 187 12.89 -3.30 2.12
N TRP A 188 13.93 -2.54 1.80
CA TRP A 188 14.68 -2.76 0.57
C TRP A 188 16.17 -2.48 0.72
N SER A 189 16.97 -3.13 -0.11
CA SER A 189 18.39 -2.85 -0.26
C SER A 189 18.76 -2.93 -1.73
N TYR A 190 19.85 -2.27 -2.09
CA TYR A 190 20.38 -2.30 -3.45
C TYR A 190 21.86 -2.68 -3.42
N HIS A 191 22.30 -3.50 -4.37
CA HIS A 191 23.71 -3.69 -4.67
C HIS A 191 23.89 -3.79 -6.20
N PRO A 192 24.92 -3.16 -6.80
CA PRO A 192 25.14 -3.27 -8.24
C PRO A 192 25.27 -4.71 -8.74
N ASP A 193 25.89 -5.58 -7.94
CA ASP A 193 26.15 -6.97 -8.33
C ASP A 193 24.92 -7.88 -8.21
N SER A 194 23.98 -7.59 -7.31
CA SER A 194 22.81 -8.44 -7.02
C SER A 194 21.46 -7.73 -7.16
N GLY A 195 21.44 -6.56 -7.80
CA GLY A 195 20.25 -5.75 -8.01
C GLY A 195 19.58 -5.22 -6.74
N THR A 196 18.29 -4.93 -6.86
CA THR A 196 17.42 -4.45 -5.78
C THR A 196 16.66 -5.62 -5.18
N ASN A 197 16.69 -5.76 -3.86
CA ASN A 197 15.86 -6.70 -3.11
C ASN A 197 14.84 -5.91 -2.28
N VAL A 198 13.56 -6.08 -2.57
CA VAL A 198 12.42 -5.46 -1.89
C VAL A 198 11.60 -6.54 -1.20
N VAL A 199 11.21 -6.31 0.05
CA VAL A 199 10.26 -7.15 0.79
C VAL A 199 9.12 -6.27 1.26
N ILE A 200 7.89 -6.68 1.00
CA ILE A 200 6.66 -6.00 1.43
C ILE A 200 5.83 -6.95 2.26
N GLU A 201 5.31 -6.46 3.37
CA GLU A 201 4.42 -7.18 4.29
C GLU A 201 3.16 -6.36 4.54
N ILE A 202 2.02 -7.03 4.65
CA ILE A 202 0.79 -6.39 5.12
C ILE A 202 0.84 -6.26 6.65
N VAL A 203 0.95 -5.02 7.11
CA VAL A 203 0.84 -4.64 8.52
C VAL A 203 -0.59 -4.20 8.80
N LYS A 204 -1.29 -4.95 9.65
CA LYS A 204 -2.69 -4.65 10.02
C LYS A 204 -2.84 -3.17 10.39
N PRO A 205 -3.86 -2.45 9.88
CA PRO A 205 -4.06 -1.06 10.25
C PRO A 205 -4.28 -0.94 11.76
N ARG A 206 -3.63 0.06 12.38
CA ARG A 206 -3.88 0.43 13.77
C ARG A 206 -5.33 0.90 13.87
N GLU A 207 -6.19 0.11 14.51
CA GLU A 207 -7.53 0.52 14.93
C GLU A 207 -7.37 1.68 15.94
N ASP A 208 -7.76 2.89 15.54
CA ASP A 208 -7.81 4.10 16.38
C ASP A 208 -9.13 4.28 17.13
#